data_AF-A0A7X8XCZ8-F1
#
_entry.id   AF-A0A7X8XCZ8-F1
#
_cell.length_a   1.000
_cell.length_b   1.000
_cell.length_c   1.000
_cell.angle_alpha   90.00
_cell.angle_beta   90.00
_cell.angle_gamma   90.00
#
_symmetry.space_group_name_H-M   'P 1'
#
loop_
_entity.id
_entity.type
_entity.pdbx_description
1 polymer ?
#
loop_
_entity_poly.entity_id
_entity_poly.type
_entity_poly.pdbx_seq_one_letter_code
_entity_poly.pdbx_strand_id
1 'polypeptide(L)'
;MHELPGGYALKLTVAKYYTPGRRVIHGEGIQPDITVEISHEDYFRISRAAEDDKIKVDAQLSRAVEVLQSYDIYEQIRSGKVKVRKDSELEEGKNL
;
A
#
# COMPACT_ATOMS: atom_id res chain seq x y z
N MET A 1 23.97 -20.19 -16.97
CA MET A 1 24.39 -19.35 -18.10
C MET A 1 24.79 -20.30 -19.20
N HIS A 2 24.13 -20.25 -20.35
CA HIS A 2 24.52 -21.11 -21.47
C HIS A 2 25.51 -20.31 -22.32
N GLU A 3 26.76 -20.77 -22.33
CA GLU A 3 27.85 -20.14 -23.07
C GLU A 3 27.86 -20.63 -24.52
N LEU A 4 28.08 -19.70 -25.44
CA LEU A 4 28.18 -19.94 -26.87
C LEU A 4 29.63 -19.77 -27.33
N PRO A 5 30.04 -20.40 -28.45
CA PRO A 5 31.38 -20.22 -29.01
C PRO A 5 31.70 -18.74 -29.24
N GLY A 6 32.95 -18.34 -28.94
CA GLY A 6 33.40 -16.95 -29.12
C GLY A 6 33.20 -16.03 -27.91
N GLY A 7 32.86 -16.57 -26.73
CA GLY A 7 32.73 -15.79 -25.48
C GLY A 7 31.37 -15.12 -25.30
N TYR A 8 30.37 -15.49 -26.10
CA TYR A 8 28.99 -15.01 -25.98
C TYR A 8 28.19 -15.86 -24.98
N ALA A 9 27.08 -15.33 -24.49
CA ALA A 9 26.18 -16.07 -23.60
C ALA A 9 24.71 -15.73 -23.84
N LEU A 10 23.82 -16.70 -23.60
CA LEU A 10 22.38 -16.53 -23.69
C LEU A 10 21.75 -16.30 -22.30
N LYS A 11 20.99 -15.22 -22.18
CA LYS A 11 20.09 -14.96 -21.04
C LYS A 11 18.65 -15.22 -21.47
N LEU A 12 18.05 -16.27 -20.91
CA LEU A 12 16.68 -16.66 -21.19
C LEU A 12 15.91 -16.84 -19.88
N THR A 13 14.68 -16.35 -19.84
CA THR A 13 13.73 -16.63 -18.75
C THR A 13 13.14 -18.01 -18.97
N VAL A 14 13.54 -19.00 -18.16
CA VAL A 14 13.11 -20.41 -18.29
C VAL A 14 11.87 -20.76 -17.48
N ALA A 15 11.40 -19.85 -16.63
CA ALA A 15 10.25 -20.07 -15.76
C ALA A 15 9.46 -18.77 -15.55
N LYS A 16 8.17 -18.91 -15.20
CA LYS A 16 7.30 -17.80 -14.83
C LYS A 16 6.83 -17.97 -13.39
N TYR A 17 6.76 -16.86 -12.66
CA TYR A 17 6.18 -16.83 -11.32
C TYR A 17 4.67 -16.61 -11.40
N TYR A 18 3.94 -17.43 -10.65
CA TYR A 18 2.49 -17.36 -10.49
C TYR A 18 2.16 -17.07 -9.02
N THR A 19 1.16 -16.24 -8.81
CA THR A 19 0.56 -16.00 -7.49
C THR A 19 -0.23 -17.24 -7.03
N PRO A 20 -0.55 -17.39 -5.73
CA PRO A 20 -1.45 -18.45 -5.26
C PRO A 20 -2.81 -18.47 -5.97
N GLY A 21 -3.30 -17.29 -6.39
CA GLY A 21 -4.49 -17.13 -7.24
C GLY A 21 -4.30 -17.51 -8.71
N ARG A 22 -3.17 -18.14 -9.08
CA ARG A 22 -2.80 -18.58 -10.43
C ARG A 22 -2.66 -17.49 -11.48
N ARG A 23 -2.52 -16.22 -11.08
CA ARG A 23 -2.17 -15.12 -11.99
C ARG A 23 -0.66 -15.08 -12.24
N VAL A 24 -0.25 -14.89 -13.50
CA VAL A 24 1.15 -14.71 -13.90
C VAL A 24 1.64 -13.30 -13.54
N ILE A 25 2.87 -13.17 -13.02
CA ILE A 25 3.45 -11.86 -12.69
C ILE A 25 4.19 -11.25 -13.89
N HIS A 26 4.77 -12.09 -14.76
CA HIS A 26 5.55 -11.63 -15.90
C HIS A 26 4.68 -10.93 -16.96
N GLY A 27 4.99 -9.67 -17.28
CA GLY A 27 4.25 -8.81 -18.21
C GLY A 27 3.03 -8.10 -17.59
N GLU A 28 2.58 -8.58 -16.44
CA GLU A 28 1.31 -8.22 -15.82
C GLU A 28 1.47 -7.45 -14.49
N GLY A 29 2.59 -7.65 -13.78
CA GLY A 29 2.84 -7.05 -12.47
C GLY A 29 1.89 -7.56 -11.38
N ILE A 30 1.71 -6.79 -10.31
CA ILE A 30 0.68 -6.99 -9.27
C ILE A 30 -0.13 -5.71 -9.18
N GLN A 31 -1.45 -5.82 -9.29
CA GLN A 31 -2.34 -4.69 -9.10
C GLN A 31 -2.52 -4.43 -7.59
N PRO A 32 -2.33 -3.20 -7.10
CA PRO A 32 -2.60 -2.88 -5.71
C PRO A 32 -4.10 -2.88 -5.45
N ASP A 33 -4.50 -3.28 -4.24
CA ASP A 33 -5.89 -3.19 -3.79
C ASP A 33 -6.35 -1.73 -3.60
N ILE A 34 -5.40 -0.85 -3.26
CA ILE A 34 -5.62 0.59 -3.07
C ILE A 34 -4.62 1.33 -3.95
N THR A 35 -5.12 1.90 -5.05
CA THR A 35 -4.30 2.73 -5.95
C THR A 35 -4.12 4.13 -5.37
N VAL A 36 -2.87 4.60 -5.30
CA VAL A 36 -2.52 5.98 -4.98
C VAL A 36 -1.63 6.50 -6.10
N GLU A 37 -2.20 7.38 -6.92
CA GLU A 37 -1.52 7.99 -8.06
C GLU A 37 -0.37 8.90 -7.57
N ILE A 38 0.76 8.83 -8.25
CA ILE A 38 1.93 9.68 -8.00
C ILE A 38 2.41 10.31 -9.30
N SER A 39 2.76 11.59 -9.25
CA SER A 39 3.39 12.24 -10.40
C SER A 39 4.87 11.82 -10.52
N HIS A 40 5.44 11.99 -11.70
CA HIS A 40 6.88 11.77 -11.91
C HIS A 40 7.71 12.70 -11.02
N GLU A 41 7.29 13.95 -10.85
CA GLU A 41 7.97 14.92 -9.99
C GLU A 41 7.94 14.49 -8.52
N ASP A 42 6.79 14.02 -8.04
CA ASP A 42 6.65 13.51 -6.68
C ASP A 42 7.55 12.29 -6.46
N TYR A 43 7.65 11.38 -7.44
CA TYR A 43 8.56 10.23 -7.38
C TYR A 43 10.02 10.67 -7.19
N PHE A 44 10.49 11.67 -7.95
CA PHE A 44 11.84 12.23 -7.78
C PHE A 44 12.02 13.00 -6.47
N ARG A 45 10.95 13.60 -5.92
CA ARG A 45 10.97 14.26 -4.62
C ARG A 45 11.10 13.24 -3.49
N ILE A 46 10.29 12.17 -3.52
CA ILE A 46 10.27 11.10 -2.51
C ILE A 46 11.61 10.37 -2.47
N SER A 47 12.16 10.00 -3.62
CA SER A 47 13.47 9.32 -3.72
C SER A 47 14.66 10.11 -3.18
N ARG A 48 14.55 11.44 -3.09
CA ARG A 48 15.59 12.33 -2.53
C ARG A 48 15.33 12.77 -1.10
N ALA A 49 14.13 12.52 -0.56
CA ALA A 49 13.79 12.87 0.81
C ALA A 49 14.58 12.00 1.81
N ALA A 50 14.93 12.58 2.96
CA ALA A 50 15.43 11.80 4.09
C ALA A 50 14.36 10.82 4.57
N GLU A 51 14.76 9.64 5.07
CA GLU A 51 13.81 8.60 5.52
C GLU A 51 12.77 9.12 6.51
N ASP A 52 13.19 9.92 7.50
CA ASP A 52 12.31 10.47 8.53
C ASP A 52 11.25 11.44 7.96
N ASP A 53 11.52 12.05 6.81
CA ASP A 53 10.60 12.98 6.16
C ASP A 53 9.71 12.31 5.10
N LYS A 54 10.02 11.08 4.68
CA LYS A 54 9.21 10.36 3.68
C LYS A 54 7.76 10.24 4.08
N ILE A 55 7.48 10.01 5.37
CA ILE A 55 6.11 9.92 5.87
C ILE A 55 5.29 11.19 5.63
N LYS A 56 5.93 12.36 5.50
CA LYS A 56 5.24 13.64 5.23
C LYS A 56 5.07 13.92 3.75
N VAL A 57 5.97 13.40 2.90
CA VAL A 57 6.04 13.75 1.47
C VAL A 57 5.51 12.66 0.55
N ASP A 58 5.45 11.42 1.03
CA ASP A 58 5.00 10.25 0.29
C ASP A 58 3.53 9.97 0.61
N ALA A 59 2.67 10.26 -0.36
CA ALA A 59 1.23 10.00 -0.27
C ALA A 59 0.90 8.50 -0.19
N GLN A 60 1.70 7.64 -0.81
CA GLN A 60 1.51 6.18 -0.77
C GLN A 60 1.81 5.65 0.64
N LEU A 61 2.91 6.10 1.24
CA LEU A 61 3.26 5.73 2.62
C LEU A 61 2.22 6.24 3.63
N SER A 62 1.80 7.50 3.49
CA SER A 62 0.76 8.09 4.35
C SER A 62 -0.53 7.28 4.29
N ARG A 63 -0.99 6.93 3.08
CA ARG A 63 -2.21 6.13 2.89
C ARG A 63 -2.08 4.72 3.47
N ALA A 64 -0.92 4.08 3.33
CA ALA A 64 -0.68 2.76 3.90
C ALA A 64 -0.79 2.78 5.44
N VAL A 65 -0.19 3.78 6.10
CA VAL A 65 -0.26 3.94 7.56
C VAL A 65 -1.70 4.17 8.02
N GLU A 66 -2.44 5.05 7.35
CA GLU A 66 -3.84 5.34 7.67
C GLU A 66 -4.71 4.07 7.59
N VAL A 67 -4.54 3.26 6.53
CA VAL A 67 -5.32 2.03 6.34
C VAL A 67 -5.04 1.03 7.46
N LEU A 68 -3.77 0.82 7.82
CA LEU A 68 -3.38 -0.07 8.91
C LEU A 68 -3.97 0.40 10.25
N GLN A 69 -3.85 1.69 10.57
CA GLN A 69 -4.43 2.26 11.79
C GLN A 69 -5.95 2.13 11.81
N SER A 70 -6.62 2.35 10.68
CA SER A 70 -8.08 2.23 10.58
C SER A 70 -8.54 0.78 10.82
N TYR A 71 -7.77 -0.21 10.35
CA TYR A 71 -8.06 -1.62 10.55
C TYR A 71 -7.89 -2.02 12.03
N ASP A 72 -6.85 -1.53 12.69
CA ASP A 72 -6.65 -1.77 14.13
C ASP A 72 -7.81 -1.24 14.97
N ILE A 73 -8.29 -0.03 14.65
CA ILE A 73 -9.47 0.56 15.32
C ILE A 73 -10.72 -0.26 15.03
N TYR A 74 -10.93 -0.65 13.77
CA TYR A 74 -12.04 -1.52 13.37
C TYR A 74 -12.06 -2.82 14.19
N GLU A 75 -10.92 -3.49 14.32
CA GLU A 75 -10.81 -4.73 15.11
C GLU A 75 -11.00 -4.48 16.62
N GLN A 76 -10.59 -3.34 17.15
CA GLN A 76 -10.89 -2.96 18.54
C GLN A 76 -12.39 -2.75 18.79
N ILE A 77 -13.11 -2.15 17.83
CA ILE A 77 -14.56 -1.98 17.89
C ILE A 77 -15.24 -3.36 17.76
N ARG A 78 -14.84 -4.17 16.77
CA ARG A 78 -15.37 -5.51 16.53
C ARG A 78 -15.17 -6.44 17.73
N SER A 79 -14.01 -6.36 18.39
CA SER A 79 -13.70 -7.13 19.60
C SER A 79 -14.31 -6.53 20.89
N GLY A 80 -15.04 -5.42 20.81
CA GLY A 80 -15.75 -4.80 21.94
C GLY A 80 -14.85 -4.06 22.93
N LYS A 81 -13.58 -3.82 22.60
CA LYS A 81 -12.61 -3.12 23.46
C LYS A 81 -12.81 -1.59 23.45
N VAL A 82 -13.49 -1.07 22.43
CA VAL A 82 -13.80 0.36 22.28
C VAL A 82 -15.32 0.55 22.12
N LYS A 83 -15.91 1.43 22.94
CA LYS A 83 -17.33 1.80 22.84
C LYS A 83 -17.48 3.03 21.94
N VAL A 84 -18.17 2.88 20.83
CA VAL A 84 -18.56 4.00 19.95
C VAL A 84 -19.62 4.83 20.66
N ARG A 85 -19.35 6.12 20.87
CA ARG A 85 -20.38 7.06 21.36
C ARG A 85 -21.42 7.24 20.26
N LYS A 86 -22.71 7.02 20.56
CA LYS A 86 -23.80 7.37 19.66
C LYS A 86 -24.13 8.84 19.84
N ASP A 87 -23.98 9.64 18.79
CA ASP A 87 -24.31 11.07 18.77
C ASP A 87 -25.83 11.31 18.65
N SER A 88 -26.65 10.58 19.39
CA SER A 88 -28.12 10.72 19.36
C SER A 88 -28.73 11.30 20.64
N GLU A 89 -27.94 11.93 21.53
CA GLU A 89 -28.44 12.49 22.81
C GLU A 89 -27.98 13.94 23.07
N LEU A 90 -27.78 14.76 22.03
CA LEU A 90 -27.31 16.16 22.20
C LEU A 90 -28.28 17.26 21.71
N GLU A 91 -29.55 16.95 21.45
CA GLU A 91 -30.55 17.94 20.98
C GLU A 91 -31.86 17.97 21.82
N GLU A 92 -31.80 17.78 23.15
CA GLU A 92 -32.97 18.05 24.03
C GLU A 92 -32.68 18.98 25.22
N GLY A 93 -31.47 19.54 25.34
CA GLY A 93 -31.05 20.29 26.54
C GLY A 93 -30.99 21.81 26.44
N LYS A 94 -31.39 22.43 25.31
CA LYS A 94 -31.30 23.90 25.13
C LYS A 94 -32.66 24.52 24.81
N ASN A 95 -33.57 24.47 25.77
CA ASN A 95 -34.63 25.45 25.93
C ASN A 95 -35.09 25.41 27.39
N LEU A 96 -34.54 26.30 28.21
CA LEU A 96 -35.10 26.90 29.42
C LEU A 96 -34.13 27.98 29.94
#